data_AF-A0A371DJV5-F1
#
_entry.id   AF-A0A371DJV5-F1
#
_cell.length_a   1.000
_cell.length_b   1.000
_cell.length_c   1.000
_cell.angle_alpha   90.00
_cell.angle_beta   90.00
_cell.angle_gamma   90.00
#
_symmetry.space_group_name_H-M   'P 1'
#
loop_
_entity.id
_entity.type
_entity.pdbx_description
1 polymer ?
#
loop_
_entity_poly.entity_id
_entity_poly.type
_entity_poly.pdbx_seq_one_letter_code
_entity_poly.pdbx_strand_id
1 'polypeptide(L)'
;PSLAKLFASHVFLTLAKLQRKCLTRLLVCEHPFAAHRRRFLHDGTPPDWWICRFCRDVRCVEDEGHVLFECVNDGLIKARTRAFRDMLTIHPPLEYVLPKRTDVWNLVRFFARHPRLLARFADFVHTTFKMCDEVPMIIITSQNDLA
;
A
#
# COMPACT_ATOMS: atom_id res chain seq x y z
N PRO A 1 -9.25 -14.17 8.16
CA PRO A 1 -8.80 -15.39 7.44
C PRO A 1 -7.26 -15.45 7.40
N SER A 2 -6.68 -16.64 7.31
CA SER A 2 -5.26 -16.81 6.95
C SER A 2 -5.02 -16.36 5.49
N LEU A 3 -3.76 -16.09 5.11
CA LEU A 3 -3.39 -15.79 3.72
C LEU A 3 -3.86 -16.89 2.77
N ALA A 4 -3.61 -18.16 3.13
CA ALA A 4 -4.06 -19.31 2.34
C ALA A 4 -5.58 -19.31 2.11
N LYS A 5 -6.38 -19.06 3.15
CA LYS A 5 -7.85 -19.00 3.03
C LYS A 5 -8.32 -17.81 2.19
N LEU A 6 -7.63 -16.68 2.25
CA LEU A 6 -7.93 -15.51 1.43
C LEU A 6 -7.62 -15.79 -0.05
N PHE A 7 -6.44 -16.34 -0.36
CA PHE A 7 -6.03 -16.64 -1.73
C PHE A 7 -6.84 -17.77 -2.38
N ALA A 8 -7.33 -18.72 -1.58
CA ALA A 8 -8.24 -19.76 -2.05
C ALA A 8 -9.71 -19.29 -2.17
N SER A 9 -10.04 -18.06 -1.77
CA SER A 9 -11.42 -17.57 -1.82
C SER A 9 -11.85 -17.31 -3.27
N HIS A 10 -13.10 -17.66 -3.59
CA HIS A 10 -13.70 -17.39 -4.91
C HIS A 10 -13.56 -15.92 -5.31
N VAL A 11 -13.70 -14.99 -4.35
CA VAL A 11 -13.56 -13.56 -4.57
C VAL A 11 -12.16 -13.16 -5.03
N PHE A 12 -11.11 -13.80 -4.52
CA PHE A 12 -9.75 -13.53 -4.96
C PHE A 12 -9.49 -14.10 -6.37
N LEU A 13 -10.07 -15.27 -6.67
CA LEU A 13 -9.92 -15.93 -7.97
C LEU A 13 -10.65 -15.20 -9.10
N THR A 14 -11.71 -14.45 -8.81
CA THR A 14 -12.45 -13.65 -9.82
C THR A 14 -11.73 -12.36 -10.23
N LEU A 15 -10.71 -11.92 -9.50
CA LEU A 15 -9.90 -10.76 -9.87
C LEU A 15 -9.09 -11.02 -11.14
N ALA A 16 -8.74 -9.98 -11.90
CA ALA A 16 -7.84 -10.10 -13.04
C ALA A 16 -6.44 -10.56 -12.61
N LYS A 17 -5.67 -11.18 -13.53
CA LYS A 17 -4.31 -11.69 -13.25
C LYS A 17 -3.41 -10.64 -12.59
N LEU A 18 -3.44 -9.40 -13.09
CA LEU A 18 -2.63 -8.30 -12.57
C LEU A 18 -3.07 -7.88 -11.17
N GLN A 19 -4.37 -7.78 -10.93
CA GLN A 19 -4.95 -7.44 -9.62
C GLN A 19 -4.56 -8.48 -8.56
N ARG A 20 -4.67 -9.78 -8.89
CA ARG A 20 -4.23 -10.87 -8.01
C ARG A 20 -2.74 -10.76 -7.69
N LYS A 21 -1.90 -10.51 -8.71
CA LYS A 21 -0.45 -10.36 -8.52
C LYS A 21 -0.13 -9.22 -7.56
N CYS A 22 -0.72 -8.04 -7.75
CA CYS A 22 -0.42 -6.87 -6.93
C CYS A 22 -0.91 -7.03 -5.50
N LEU A 23 -2.12 -7.57 -5.28
CA LEU A 23 -2.58 -7.87 -3.93
C LEU A 23 -1.76 -8.96 -3.26
N THR A 24 -1.39 -10.03 -3.97
CA THR A 24 -0.52 -11.06 -3.40
C THR A 24 0.77 -10.43 -2.91
N ARG A 25 1.46 -9.67 -3.78
CA ARG A 25 2.69 -8.95 -3.44
C ARG A 25 2.53 -8.05 -2.22
N LEU A 26 1.44 -7.28 -2.14
CA LEU A 26 1.15 -6.43 -0.98
C LEU A 26 1.04 -7.26 0.30
N LEU A 27 0.29 -8.35 0.26
CA LEU A 27 -0.06 -9.14 1.45
C LEU A 27 1.06 -10.07 1.92
N VAL A 28 1.97 -10.46 1.02
CA VAL A 28 3.17 -11.24 1.35
C VAL A 28 4.42 -10.37 1.54
N CYS A 29 4.26 -9.04 1.61
CA CYS A 29 5.36 -8.11 1.82
C CYS A 29 6.42 -8.10 0.69
N GLU A 30 6.06 -8.52 -0.53
CA GLU A 30 6.93 -8.54 -1.72
C GLU A 30 6.66 -7.34 -2.65
N HIS A 31 6.60 -6.15 -2.08
CA HIS A 31 6.23 -4.92 -2.78
C HIS A 31 7.35 -3.86 -2.74
N PRO A 32 7.29 -2.81 -3.58
CA PRO A 32 8.45 -1.94 -3.81
C PRO A 32 8.74 -0.94 -2.68
N PHE A 33 7.98 -0.95 -1.58
CA PHE A 33 8.15 -0.01 -0.47
C PHE A 33 9.44 -0.29 0.31
N ALA A 34 10.09 0.78 0.76
CA ALA A 34 11.43 0.71 1.36
C ALA A 34 11.48 -0.18 2.62
N ALA A 35 10.45 -0.11 3.48
CA ALA A 35 10.37 -0.89 4.72
C ALA A 35 10.54 -2.40 4.50
N HIS A 36 10.11 -2.93 3.34
CA HIS A 36 10.24 -4.35 3.02
C HIS A 36 11.47 -4.66 2.18
N ARG A 37 11.91 -3.76 1.31
CA ARG A 37 13.19 -3.93 0.59
C ARG A 37 14.36 -4.04 1.56
N ARG A 38 14.31 -3.31 2.69
CA ARG A 38 15.26 -3.43 3.80
C ARG A 38 15.47 -4.87 4.29
N ARG A 39 14.41 -5.70 4.31
CA ARG A 39 14.50 -7.10 4.78
C ARG A 39 15.47 -7.95 3.98
N PHE A 40 15.80 -7.54 2.75
CA PHE A 40 16.70 -8.29 1.86
C PHE A 40 18.13 -7.75 1.83
N LEU A 41 18.37 -6.54 2.34
CA LEU A 41 19.68 -5.86 2.22
C LEU A 41 20.63 -6.17 3.39
N HIS A 42 20.11 -6.56 4.56
CA HIS A 42 20.89 -7.02 5.72
C HIS A 42 22.16 -6.19 6.05
N ASP A 43 22.12 -4.89 5.81
CA ASP A 43 23.27 -3.97 5.90
C ASP A 43 23.38 -3.29 7.27
N GLY A 44 22.45 -3.55 8.19
CA GLY A 44 22.39 -2.94 9.52
C GLY A 44 21.75 -1.54 9.53
N THR A 45 21.27 -1.03 8.39
CA THR A 45 20.66 0.30 8.31
C THR A 45 19.39 0.38 9.17
N PRO A 46 19.27 1.36 10.09
CA PRO A 46 18.09 1.53 10.94
C PRO A 46 16.79 1.66 10.14
N PRO A 47 15.65 1.09 10.60
CA PRO A 47 14.36 1.21 9.89
C PRO A 47 13.95 2.65 9.61
N ASP A 48 14.16 3.55 10.57
CA ASP A 48 13.75 4.96 10.48
C ASP A 48 14.53 5.74 9.42
N TRP A 49 15.62 5.17 8.90
CA TRP A 49 16.42 5.80 7.86
C TRP A 49 15.85 5.57 6.45
N TRP A 50 14.89 4.66 6.30
CA TRP A 50 14.22 4.34 5.04
C TRP A 50 13.02 5.24 4.80
N ILE A 51 13.30 6.53 4.58
CA ILE A 51 12.28 7.57 4.47
C ILE A 51 11.50 7.46 3.16
N CYS A 52 10.29 8.03 3.14
CA CYS A 52 9.43 8.02 1.96
C CYS A 52 10.05 8.78 0.78
N ARG A 53 10.24 8.10 -0.35
CA ARG A 53 10.81 8.69 -1.57
C ARG A 53 9.98 9.81 -2.19
N PHE A 54 8.69 9.87 -1.84
CA PHE A 54 7.74 10.80 -2.43
C PHE A 54 7.60 12.11 -1.66
N CYS A 55 7.38 12.06 -0.33
CA CYS A 55 7.29 13.28 0.47
C CYS A 55 8.64 13.75 0.99
N ARG A 56 9.63 12.85 1.09
CA ARG A 56 10.98 13.12 1.62
C ARG A 56 10.99 13.72 3.03
N ASP A 57 9.89 13.59 3.77
CA ASP A 57 9.82 13.95 5.19
C ASP A 57 10.55 12.86 5.98
N VAL A 58 11.55 13.27 6.74
CA VAL A 58 12.45 12.40 7.50
C VAL A 58 11.75 11.69 8.65
N ARG A 59 10.56 12.17 9.04
CA ARG A 59 9.69 11.55 10.04
C ARG A 59 8.76 10.49 9.44
N CYS A 60 8.77 10.32 8.12
CA CYS A 60 7.88 9.41 7.42
C CYS A 60 8.66 8.24 6.82
N VAL A 61 8.60 7.08 7.48
CA VAL A 61 9.11 5.82 6.93
C VAL A 61 8.26 5.39 5.73
N GLU A 62 8.91 4.84 4.71
CA GLU A 62 8.21 4.34 3.53
C GLU A 62 7.64 2.93 3.75
N ASP A 63 6.45 2.88 4.33
CA ASP A 63 5.66 1.66 4.52
C ASP A 63 4.28 1.75 3.83
N GLU A 64 3.49 0.68 3.94
CA GLU A 64 2.17 0.61 3.34
C GLU A 64 1.21 1.66 3.91
N GLY A 65 1.28 1.91 5.22
CA GLY A 65 0.41 2.87 5.90
C GLY A 65 0.64 4.27 5.33
N HIS A 66 1.90 4.67 5.31
CA HIS A 66 2.31 5.97 4.80
C HIS A 66 2.01 6.09 3.30
N VAL A 67 2.54 5.20 2.47
CA VAL A 67 2.46 5.34 1.00
C VAL A 67 1.03 5.23 0.49
N LEU A 68 0.22 4.30 1.02
CA LEU A 68 -1.15 4.08 0.52
C LEU A 68 -2.15 5.09 1.09
N PHE A 69 -1.96 5.60 2.32
CA PHE A 69 -3.03 6.33 3.01
C PHE A 69 -2.67 7.74 3.46
N GLU A 70 -1.42 8.01 3.82
CA GLU A 70 -1.05 9.24 4.54
C GLU A 70 -0.16 10.19 3.74
N CYS A 71 0.57 9.67 2.75
CA CYS A 71 1.55 10.46 2.01
C CYS A 71 0.92 11.68 1.35
N VAL A 72 1.61 12.81 1.50
CA VAL A 72 1.20 14.14 1.04
C VAL A 72 1.63 14.46 -0.40
N ASN A 73 2.32 13.53 -1.07
CA ASN A 73 2.70 13.71 -2.46
C ASN A 73 1.45 13.83 -3.36
N ASP A 74 1.40 14.85 -4.21
CA ASP A 74 0.25 15.15 -5.06
C ASP A 74 -0.19 13.98 -5.96
N GLY A 75 0.77 13.21 -6.49
CA GLY A 75 0.47 12.04 -7.33
C GLY A 75 -0.25 10.96 -6.53
N LEU A 76 0.25 10.67 -5.33
CA LEU A 76 -0.35 9.69 -4.43
C LEU A 76 -1.70 10.15 -3.88
N ILE A 77 -1.84 11.44 -3.55
CA ILE A 77 -3.13 12.04 -3.19
C ILE A 77 -4.14 11.83 -4.33
N LYS A 78 -3.78 12.18 -5.57
CA LYS A 78 -4.67 12.02 -6.74
C LYS A 78 -5.07 10.57 -6.96
N ALA A 79 -4.12 9.63 -6.88
CA ALA A 79 -4.38 8.21 -7.03
C ALA A 79 -5.32 7.68 -5.93
N ARG A 80 -5.05 8.04 -4.68
CA ARG A 80 -5.87 7.69 -3.51
C ARG A 80 -7.28 8.29 -3.64
N THR A 81 -7.41 9.59 -3.84
CA THR A 81 -8.70 10.26 -3.98
C THR A 81 -9.55 9.65 -5.10
N ARG A 82 -8.94 9.33 -6.26
CA ARG A 82 -9.64 8.65 -7.36
C ARG A 82 -10.15 7.27 -6.93
N ALA A 83 -9.26 6.43 -6.39
CA ALA A 83 -9.61 5.08 -5.99
C ALA A 83 -10.73 5.05 -4.95
N PHE A 84 -10.61 5.87 -3.91
CA PHE A 84 -11.59 5.91 -2.82
C PHE A 84 -12.92 6.50 -3.28
N ARG A 85 -12.93 7.50 -4.17
CA ARG A 85 -14.15 7.98 -4.82
C ARG A 85 -14.84 6.85 -5.58
N ASP A 86 -14.10 6.12 -6.42
CA ASP A 86 -14.66 5.01 -7.20
C ASP A 86 -15.22 3.90 -6.28
N MET A 87 -14.55 3.62 -5.17
CA MET A 87 -14.99 2.64 -4.19
C MET A 87 -16.26 3.07 -3.43
N LEU A 88 -16.39 4.36 -3.12
CA LEU A 88 -17.62 4.91 -2.52
C LEU A 88 -18.82 4.75 -3.46
N THR A 89 -18.64 4.84 -4.79
CA THR A 89 -19.73 4.57 -5.75
C THR A 89 -20.18 3.10 -5.77
N ILE A 90 -19.30 2.17 -5.39
CA ILE A 90 -19.60 0.73 -5.37
C ILE A 90 -20.30 0.33 -4.07
N HIS A 91 -19.92 0.95 -2.96
CA HIS A 91 -20.47 0.64 -1.64
C HIS A 91 -20.54 1.92 -0.79
N PRO A 92 -21.62 2.71 -0.90
CA PRO A 92 -21.72 4.02 -0.23
C PRO A 92 -21.46 4.02 1.29
N PRO A 93 -21.87 2.99 2.07
CA PRO A 93 -21.55 2.93 3.50
C PRO A 93 -20.05 2.81 3.83
N LEU A 94 -19.16 2.75 2.84
CA LEU A 94 -17.72 2.62 3.03
C LEU A 94 -17.11 3.82 3.77
N GLU A 95 -17.73 5.00 3.70
CA GLU A 95 -17.29 6.19 4.46
C GLU A 95 -17.26 5.97 5.98
N TYR A 96 -18.14 5.10 6.49
CA TYR A 96 -18.19 4.73 7.91
C TYR A 96 -17.23 3.60 8.28
N VAL A 97 -16.66 2.91 7.28
CA VAL A 97 -15.85 1.69 7.44
C VAL A 97 -14.36 1.94 7.22
N LEU A 98 -13.97 3.12 6.71
CA LEU A 98 -12.58 3.50 6.54
C LEU A 98 -12.07 4.19 7.81
N PRO A 99 -11.43 3.48 8.77
CA PRO A 99 -10.87 4.13 9.93
C PRO A 99 -9.71 5.05 9.53
N LYS A 100 -9.53 6.14 10.30
CA LYS A 100 -8.50 7.16 10.07
C LYS A 100 -7.05 6.66 10.12
N ARG A 101 -6.82 5.41 10.55
CA ARG A 101 -5.54 4.70 10.48
C ARG A 101 -5.84 3.25 10.14
N THR A 102 -5.75 2.90 8.86
CA THR A 102 -6.16 1.56 8.45
C THR A 102 -4.98 0.63 8.23
N ASP A 103 -4.93 -0.43 9.02
CA ASP A 103 -4.16 -1.63 8.72
C ASP A 103 -4.63 -2.21 7.37
N VAL A 104 -3.71 -2.31 6.41
CA VAL A 104 -3.94 -2.85 5.06
C VAL A 104 -4.63 -4.20 5.12
N TRP A 105 -4.24 -5.03 6.09
CA TRP A 105 -4.76 -6.38 6.20
C TRP A 105 -6.25 -6.40 6.57
N ASN A 106 -6.66 -5.51 7.48
CA ASN A 106 -8.08 -5.34 7.82
C ASN A 106 -8.89 -4.78 6.65
N LEU A 107 -8.35 -3.84 5.86
CA LEU A 107 -9.01 -3.36 4.63
C LEU A 107 -9.22 -4.48 3.63
N VAL A 108 -8.16 -5.23 3.32
CA VAL A 108 -8.25 -6.30 2.34
C VAL A 108 -9.23 -7.38 2.80
N ARG A 109 -9.28 -7.69 4.09
CA ARG A 109 -10.30 -8.60 4.64
C ARG A 109 -11.72 -8.09 4.46
N PHE A 110 -11.95 -6.80 4.69
CA PHE A 110 -13.24 -6.19 4.43
C PHE A 110 -13.58 -6.24 2.93
N PHE A 111 -12.67 -5.80 2.06
CA PHE A 111 -12.86 -5.82 0.61
C PHE A 111 -13.01 -7.23 0.03
N ALA A 112 -12.43 -8.25 0.64
CA ALA A 112 -12.59 -9.65 0.23
C ALA A 112 -14.05 -10.15 0.34
N ARG A 113 -14.92 -9.41 1.04
CA ARG A 113 -16.38 -9.66 1.05
C ARG A 113 -17.12 -8.97 -0.10
N HIS A 114 -16.43 -8.11 -0.84
CA HIS A 114 -16.98 -7.25 -1.89
C HIS A 114 -16.05 -7.25 -3.12
N PRO A 115 -16.22 -8.19 -4.08
CA PRO A 115 -15.27 -8.40 -5.18
C PRO A 115 -14.92 -7.14 -5.98
N ARG A 116 -15.91 -6.28 -6.24
CA ARG A 116 -15.72 -5.04 -6.98
C ARG A 116 -14.86 -4.02 -6.20
N LEU A 117 -15.01 -3.94 -4.88
CA LEU A 117 -14.16 -3.10 -4.03
C LEU A 117 -12.73 -3.62 -4.03
N LEU A 118 -12.55 -4.93 -3.88
CA LEU A 118 -11.23 -5.54 -3.89
C LEU A 118 -10.50 -5.33 -5.21
N ALA A 119 -11.21 -5.43 -6.34
CA ALA A 119 -10.67 -5.13 -7.66
C ALA A 119 -10.19 -3.67 -7.77
N ARG A 120 -11.00 -2.70 -7.31
CA ARG A 120 -10.60 -1.28 -7.32
C ARG A 120 -9.43 -0.98 -6.40
N PHE A 121 -9.40 -1.60 -5.22
CA PHE A 121 -8.26 -1.49 -4.33
C PHE A 121 -6.99 -2.09 -4.96
N ALA A 122 -7.10 -3.21 -5.67
CA ALA A 122 -5.98 -3.81 -6.39
C ALA A 122 -5.45 -2.90 -7.52
N ASP A 123 -6.33 -2.24 -8.27
CA ASP A 123 -5.96 -1.26 -9.31
C ASP A 123 -5.20 -0.06 -8.71
N PHE A 124 -5.66 0.42 -7.55
CA PHE A 124 -5.00 1.47 -6.79
C PHE A 124 -3.59 1.05 -6.35
N VAL A 125 -3.47 -0.10 -5.68
CA VAL A 125 -2.18 -0.66 -5.24
C VAL A 125 -1.22 -0.82 -6.43
N HIS A 126 -1.71 -1.33 -7.55
CA HIS A 126 -0.92 -1.48 -8.77
C HIS A 126 -0.41 -0.13 -9.31
N THR A 127 -1.27 0.89 -9.33
CA THR A 127 -0.89 2.26 -9.73
C THR A 127 0.20 2.80 -8.83
N THR A 128 0.06 2.65 -7.51
CA THR A 128 1.06 3.08 -6.54
C THR A 128 2.38 2.33 -6.70
N PHE A 129 2.36 1.02 -6.95
CA PHE A 129 3.58 0.24 -7.20
C PHE A 129 4.33 0.75 -8.43
N LYS A 130 3.63 1.07 -9.52
CA LYS A 130 4.27 1.66 -10.71
C LYS A 130 4.96 2.98 -10.40
N MET A 131 4.31 3.84 -9.62
CA MET A 131 4.93 5.11 -9.18
C MET A 131 6.20 4.86 -8.34
N CYS A 132 6.20 3.83 -7.49
CA CYS A 132 7.40 3.45 -6.74
C CYS A 132 8.51 2.92 -7.65
N ASP A 133 8.19 2.15 -8.68
CA ASP A 133 9.19 1.63 -9.61
C ASP A 133 9.88 2.75 -10.42
N GLU A 134 9.25 3.93 -10.56
CA GLU A 134 9.78 5.10 -11.28
C GLU A 134 10.64 6.03 -10.42
N VAL A 135 10.51 5.99 -9.09
CA VAL A 135 11.22 6.88 -8.17
C VAL A 135 12.21 6.06 -7.34
N PRO A 136 13.51 6.40 -7.30
CA PRO A 136 14.47 5.69 -6.46
C PRO A 136 14.14 5.77 -4.97
N MET A 137 14.44 4.69 -4.22
CA MET A 137 14.37 4.70 -2.75
C MET A 137 15.36 5.72 -2.17
N ILE A 138 15.00 6.27 -1.01
CA ILE A 138 15.86 7.17 -0.24
C ILE A 138 16.21 6.51 1.08
N ILE A 139 17.50 6.51 1.40
CA ILE A 139 18.06 6.07 2.66
C ILE A 139 18.89 7.24 3.16
N ILE A 140 18.58 7.78 4.33
CA ILE A 140 19.44 8.80 4.95
C ILE A 140 20.70 8.15 5.52
N THR A 141 21.78 8.90 5.62
CA THR A 141 23.09 8.37 6.03
C THR A 141 23.60 8.99 7.33
N SER A 142 22.93 10.00 7.88
CA SER A 142 23.34 10.67 9.11
C SER A 142 22.16 11.04 10.02
N GLN A 143 22.39 11.09 11.34
CA GLN A 143 21.38 11.56 12.30
C GLN A 143 21.06 13.05 12.14
N ASN A 144 21.95 13.85 11.54
CA ASN A 144 21.68 15.25 11.25
C ASN A 144 20.55 15.42 10.23
N ASP A 145 20.27 14.38 9.44
CA ASP A 145 19.14 14.36 8.50
C ASP A 145 17.80 14.09 9.22
N LEU A 146 17.79 13.72 10.51
CA LEU A 146 16.57 13.44 11.29
C LEU A 146 16.13 14.61 12.19
N ALA A 147 16.96 15.66 12.33
CA ALA A 147 16.74 16.82 13.20
C ALA A 147 16.02 17.96 12.48
#